data_AF-A4VN81-F1
#
_entry.id   AF-A4VN81-F1
#
_cell.length_a   1.000
_cell.length_b   1.000
_cell.length_c   1.000
_cell.angle_alpha   90.00
_cell.angle_beta   90.00
_cell.angle_gamma   90.00
#
_symmetry.space_group_name_H-M   'P 1'
#
loop_
_entity.id
_entity.type
_entity.pdbx_description
1 polymer ?
#
loop_
_entity_poly.entity_id
_entity_poly.type
_entity_poly.pdbx_seq_one_letter_code
_entity_poly.pdbx_strand_id
1 'polypeptide(L)'
;MQTRDRHRRNRHAVAPYADHRAAGSLRQRLYTAGGTGRAERADQYQPEREDRARDLYPRGQAARLDHQPRQRTVLRTTMKANLKLTSLLLALLLALPAAAMTLNEAMSALGEAKASGVLGEKPDGYLGVVRSSQNAEDIASQINQARRAEYHRVAKQNGISVSDVEAIAGKKAIEKTPPGQIIQLNGNWVRK
;
A
#
# COMPACT_ATOMS: atom_id res chain seq x y z
N MET A 1 -25.93 -48.24 -47.42
CA MET A 1 -26.21 -47.90 -46.00
C MET A 1 -25.35 -46.69 -45.65
N GLN A 2 -25.84 -45.43 -45.69
CA GLN A 2 -26.71 -44.74 -44.70
C GLN A 2 -26.20 -44.98 -43.28
N THR A 3 -25.77 -43.99 -42.47
CA THR A 3 -26.44 -42.73 -42.05
C THR A 3 -25.40 -41.69 -41.57
N ARG A 4 -25.34 -40.45 -42.08
CA ARG A 4 -26.04 -39.22 -41.61
C ARG A 4 -26.01 -38.92 -40.09
N ASP A 5 -25.21 -37.90 -39.75
CA ASP A 5 -25.64 -36.61 -39.19
C ASP A 5 -26.30 -36.58 -37.78
N ARG A 6 -25.68 -35.86 -36.83
CA ARG A 6 -26.32 -34.69 -36.18
C ARG A 6 -25.43 -33.95 -35.20
N HIS A 7 -25.33 -32.65 -35.47
CA HIS A 7 -25.16 -31.53 -34.55
C HIS A 7 -25.66 -31.74 -33.11
N ARG A 8 -24.85 -31.30 -32.13
CA ARG A 8 -25.36 -30.57 -30.96
C ARG A 8 -24.39 -29.45 -30.57
N ARG A 9 -24.83 -28.22 -30.85
CA ARG A 9 -24.27 -26.96 -30.37
C ARG A 9 -24.69 -26.82 -28.91
N ASN A 10 -23.74 -26.72 -27.98
CA ASN A 10 -24.03 -26.38 -26.60
C ASN A 10 -23.77 -24.88 -26.41
N ARG A 11 -24.80 -24.06 -26.64
CA ARG A 11 -24.83 -22.65 -26.26
C ARG A 11 -25.48 -22.59 -24.88
N HIS A 12 -24.70 -22.24 -23.86
CA HIS A 12 -25.26 -21.76 -22.59
C HIS A 12 -24.99 -20.28 -22.44
N ALA A 13 -26.07 -19.62 -22.06
CA ALA A 13 -26.31 -18.20 -22.19
C ALA A 13 -25.52 -17.40 -21.16
N VAL A 14 -25.11 -16.22 -21.62
CA VAL A 14 -24.50 -15.15 -20.83
C VAL A 14 -25.62 -14.42 -20.10
N ALA A 15 -25.50 -14.26 -18.78
CA ALA A 15 -26.33 -13.34 -18.00
C ALA A 15 -25.59 -12.00 -17.82
N PRO A 16 -26.21 -10.84 -18.09
CA PRO A 16 -25.57 -9.54 -17.91
C PRO A 16 -25.73 -9.05 -16.46
N TYR A 17 -24.62 -8.62 -15.84
CA TYR A 17 -24.66 -7.94 -14.55
C TYR A 17 -24.80 -6.43 -14.76
N ALA A 18 -25.70 -5.83 -13.98
CA ALA A 18 -26.23 -4.49 -14.17
C ALA A 18 -25.26 -3.36 -13.78
N ASP A 19 -25.40 -2.28 -14.54
CA ASP A 19 -24.76 -0.98 -14.45
C ASP A 19 -25.38 -0.14 -13.32
N HIS A 20 -24.58 0.38 -12.40
CA HIS A 20 -24.99 1.42 -11.45
C HIS A 20 -24.18 2.69 -11.72
N ARG A 21 -24.73 3.52 -12.61
CA ARG A 21 -24.50 4.97 -12.63
C ARG A 21 -25.27 5.63 -11.49
N ALA A 22 -24.65 6.61 -10.85
CA ALA A 22 -25.08 8.02 -10.84
C ALA A 22 -24.86 8.74 -9.50
N ALA A 23 -24.75 10.06 -9.63
CA ALA A 23 -24.78 11.11 -8.63
C ALA A 23 -23.50 11.27 -7.78
N GLY A 24 -22.86 12.43 -7.68
CA GLY A 24 -23.29 13.76 -8.05
C GLY A 24 -22.11 14.72 -8.09
N SER A 25 -22.26 15.68 -8.98
CA SER A 25 -21.30 16.69 -9.38
C SER A 25 -21.58 18.03 -8.68
N LEU A 26 -20.51 18.83 -8.57
CA LEU A 26 -20.48 20.31 -8.68
C LEU A 26 -20.71 21.18 -7.41
N ARG A 27 -19.61 21.91 -7.09
CA ARG A 27 -19.51 23.39 -6.93
C ARG A 27 -20.22 24.02 -5.71
N GLN A 28 -19.77 25.10 -5.07
CA GLN A 28 -18.87 26.21 -5.45
C GLN A 28 -18.59 27.13 -4.25
N ARG A 29 -17.53 27.97 -4.40
CA ARG A 29 -17.33 29.35 -3.88
C ARG A 29 -17.07 29.52 -2.37
N LEU A 30 -15.87 29.93 -1.96
CA LEU A 30 -15.27 31.29 -2.00
C LEU A 30 -16.09 32.35 -1.25
N TYR A 31 -15.63 32.71 -0.05
CA TYR A 31 -15.87 34.02 0.57
C TYR A 31 -14.57 34.56 1.17
N THR A 32 -14.38 35.84 0.93
CA THR A 32 -13.25 36.72 1.19
C THR A 32 -13.39 37.51 2.49
N ALA A 33 -12.24 37.80 3.11
CA ALA A 33 -11.83 39.07 3.74
C ALA A 33 -12.67 39.76 4.85
N GLY A 34 -12.00 40.00 5.99
CA GLY A 34 -11.63 41.36 6.42
C GLY A 34 -12.50 42.10 7.46
N GLY A 35 -11.84 42.65 8.50
CA GLY A 35 -12.30 43.77 9.35
C GLY A 35 -12.67 43.36 10.79
N THR A 36 -11.88 43.58 11.85
CA THR A 36 -11.42 44.79 12.59
C THR A 36 -12.45 45.53 13.44
N GLY A 37 -12.15 45.59 14.76
CA GLY A 37 -12.57 46.60 15.75
C GLY A 37 -13.76 46.22 16.63
N ARG A 38 -13.97 46.69 17.87
CA ARG A 38 -13.23 47.42 18.93
C ARG A 38 -14.29 47.72 20.01
N ALA A 39 -13.92 47.71 21.30
CA ALA A 39 -14.65 48.35 22.44
C ALA A 39 -16.04 47.72 22.78
N GLU A 40 -16.62 47.72 23.99
CA GLU A 40 -16.48 48.43 25.27
C GLU A 40 -17.22 47.57 26.33
N ARG A 41 -16.62 47.28 27.49
CA ARG A 41 -16.93 47.82 28.85
C ARG A 41 -18.36 47.65 29.41
N ALA A 42 -18.35 47.27 30.69
CA ALA A 42 -19.33 47.53 31.76
C ALA A 42 -20.68 46.80 31.63
N ASP A 43 -21.40 46.41 32.67
CA ASP A 43 -21.21 46.29 34.12
C ASP A 43 -22.40 45.41 34.52
N GLN A 44 -22.25 44.41 35.38
CA GLN A 44 -23.42 43.95 36.15
C GLN A 44 -22.97 43.39 37.51
N TYR A 45 -23.13 44.27 38.47
CA TYR A 45 -23.14 44.06 39.91
C TYR A 45 -24.45 43.40 40.31
N GLN A 46 -24.44 42.38 41.19
CA GLN A 46 -25.20 42.45 42.45
C GLN A 46 -24.88 41.26 43.41
N PRO A 47 -25.01 41.48 44.74
CA PRO A 47 -24.40 40.69 45.82
C PRO A 47 -25.43 39.89 46.62
N GLU A 48 -25.01 38.91 47.43
CA GLU A 48 -25.63 38.55 48.72
C GLU A 48 -24.56 37.89 49.63
N ARG A 49 -24.22 38.49 50.79
CA ARG A 49 -24.71 38.18 52.16
C ARG A 49 -24.35 36.77 52.59
N GLU A 50 -23.92 36.45 53.79
CA GLU A 50 -23.64 37.08 55.08
C GLU A 50 -22.98 35.90 55.83
N ASP A 51 -21.89 36.09 56.56
CA ASP A 51 -21.92 35.68 57.97
C ASP A 51 -20.69 36.09 58.76
N ARG A 52 -21.02 36.61 59.94
CA ARG A 52 -20.16 37.18 60.95
C ARG A 52 -19.46 36.07 61.72
N ALA A 53 -18.21 36.30 62.12
CA ALA A 53 -17.91 36.51 63.55
C ALA A 53 -16.40 36.69 63.80
N ARG A 54 -16.09 37.90 64.29
CA ARG A 54 -15.27 38.20 65.48
C ARG A 54 -13.80 37.78 65.47
N ASP A 55 -12.98 38.80 65.26
CA ASP A 55 -12.07 39.36 66.26
C ASP A 55 -11.32 38.38 67.16
N LEU A 56 -10.00 38.31 66.96
CA LEU A 56 -9.01 38.18 68.02
C LEU A 56 -7.66 38.70 67.49
N TYR A 57 -7.43 40.00 67.64
CA TYR A 57 -6.08 40.59 67.77
C TYR A 57 -5.75 40.63 69.27
N PRO A 58 -4.47 40.62 69.73
CA PRO A 58 -3.55 41.67 69.34
C PRO A 58 -2.02 41.39 69.39
N ARG A 59 -1.30 42.40 68.86
CA ARG A 59 0.00 42.93 69.28
C ARG A 59 1.28 42.11 69.09
N GLY A 60 2.16 42.67 68.26
CA GLY A 60 3.60 42.41 68.30
C GLY A 60 4.35 43.18 67.22
N GLN A 61 4.57 44.47 67.42
CA GLN A 61 5.54 45.24 66.64
C GLN A 61 6.95 44.86 67.09
N ALA A 62 7.79 44.37 66.18
CA ALA A 62 9.23 44.47 66.31
C ALA A 62 9.85 44.54 64.91
N ALA A 63 10.30 45.74 64.58
CA ALA A 63 11.04 46.08 63.38
C ALA A 63 12.31 45.23 63.23
N ARG A 64 12.65 44.84 61.99
CA ARG A 64 14.04 44.81 61.51
C ARG A 64 14.10 45.17 60.03
N LEU A 65 15.01 46.10 59.77
CA LEU A 65 15.36 46.71 58.50
C LEU A 65 16.25 45.78 57.65
N ASP A 66 16.26 46.09 56.36
CA ASP A 66 17.29 45.85 55.34
C ASP A 66 17.43 44.45 54.73
N HIS A 67 17.02 44.31 53.45
CA HIS A 67 17.96 44.08 52.35
C HIS A 67 17.28 44.19 50.97
N GLN A 68 17.88 45.03 50.12
CA GLN A 68 17.56 45.23 48.70
C GLN A 68 18.18 44.11 47.82
N PRO A 69 18.00 44.19 46.49
CA PRO A 69 17.10 43.39 45.65
C PRO A 69 17.75 42.11 45.10
N ARG A 70 16.97 41.04 44.83
CA ARG A 70 17.46 39.90 44.04
C ARG A 70 16.67 39.67 42.76
N GLN A 71 17.30 40.14 41.68
CA GLN A 71 17.62 39.38 40.46
C GLN A 71 16.44 38.84 39.62
N ARG A 72 16.22 39.55 38.51
CA ARG A 72 16.12 39.04 37.13
C ARG A 72 15.37 37.71 36.97
N THR A 73 14.10 37.81 36.60
CA THR A 73 13.33 36.75 35.94
C THR A 73 14.09 36.25 34.71
N VAL A 74 14.82 35.14 34.84
CA VAL A 74 15.32 34.38 33.70
C VAL A 74 14.15 33.61 33.10
N LEU A 75 13.79 33.98 31.88
CA LEU A 75 12.79 33.28 31.06
C LEU A 75 13.22 31.82 30.90
N ARG A 76 12.54 30.92 31.62
CA ARG A 76 12.66 29.47 31.42
C ARG A 76 11.89 29.08 30.16
N THR A 77 12.53 29.17 29.01
CA THR A 77 12.00 28.56 27.78
C THR A 77 12.15 27.04 27.90
N THR A 78 11.05 26.36 28.18
CA THR A 78 10.98 24.89 28.19
C THR A 78 10.94 24.39 26.75
N MET A 79 12.08 23.99 26.18
CA MET A 79 12.07 23.24 24.92
C MET A 79 11.66 21.79 25.16
N LYS A 80 10.36 21.54 25.26
CA LYS A 80 9.76 20.18 25.29
C LYS A 80 8.78 19.98 24.12
N ALA A 81 9.15 20.42 22.92
CA ALA A 81 8.27 20.31 21.74
C ALA A 81 8.94 19.81 20.45
N ASN A 82 10.25 19.49 20.44
CA ASN A 82 10.97 19.21 19.19
C ASN A 82 11.42 17.75 18.99
N LEU A 83 11.27 16.85 19.97
CA LEU A 83 11.70 15.44 19.82
C LEU A 83 10.72 14.57 19.00
N LYS A 84 9.43 14.93 18.92
CA LYS A 84 8.43 14.14 18.16
C LYS A 84 8.44 14.42 16.66
N LEU A 85 8.86 15.62 16.25
CA LEU A 85 8.96 15.99 14.84
C LEU A 85 10.20 15.37 14.19
N THR A 86 11.31 15.29 14.93
CA THR A 86 12.55 14.64 14.46
C THR A 86 12.39 13.12 14.32
N SER A 87 11.62 12.47 15.20
CA SER A 87 11.33 11.03 15.06
C SER A 87 10.48 10.72 13.82
N LEU A 88 9.54 11.59 13.45
CA LEU A 88 8.70 11.41 12.25
C LEU A 88 9.52 11.62 10.96
N LEU A 89 10.43 12.60 10.95
CA LEU A 89 11.32 12.84 9.83
C LEU A 89 12.31 11.67 9.64
N LEU A 90 12.88 11.16 10.74
CA LEU A 90 13.79 10.02 10.69
C LEU A 90 13.08 8.72 10.24
N ALA A 91 11.84 8.49 10.69
CA ALA A 91 11.02 7.38 10.22
C ALA A 91 10.65 7.50 8.73
N LEU A 92 10.48 8.72 8.21
CA LEU A 92 10.22 8.97 6.79
C LEU A 92 11.50 8.80 5.93
N LEU A 93 12.68 9.13 6.46
CA LEU A 93 13.97 8.86 5.81
C LEU A 93 14.32 7.37 5.74
N LEU A 94 13.69 6.52 6.57
CA LEU A 94 13.83 5.06 6.56
C LEU A 94 12.79 4.36 5.68
N ALA A 95 11.85 5.09 5.07
CA ALA A 95 10.93 4.56 4.06
C ALA A 95 11.66 4.36 2.73
N LEU A 96 12.59 3.40 2.71
CA LEU A 96 13.22 2.93 1.48
C LEU A 96 12.11 2.41 0.55
N PRO A 97 12.07 2.83 -0.73
CA PRO A 97 11.19 2.19 -1.69
C PRO A 97 11.56 0.70 -1.73
N ALA A 98 10.57 -0.17 -1.53
CA ALA A 98 10.76 -1.59 -1.77
C ALA A 98 11.19 -1.76 -3.24
N ALA A 99 12.44 -2.12 -3.47
CA ALA A 99 12.97 -2.32 -4.80
C ALA A 99 12.23 -3.52 -5.41
N ALA A 100 11.36 -3.26 -6.38
CA ALA A 100 10.73 -4.31 -7.16
C ALA A 100 11.78 -4.95 -8.08
N MET A 101 11.81 -6.28 -8.12
CA MET A 101 12.69 -7.02 -9.02
C MET A 101 12.48 -6.60 -10.47
N THR A 102 13.54 -6.30 -11.22
CA THR A 102 13.45 -6.00 -12.65
C THR A 102 13.38 -7.28 -13.49
N LEU A 103 12.96 -7.16 -14.76
CA LEU A 103 12.95 -8.30 -15.68
C LEU A 103 14.36 -8.90 -15.88
N ASN A 104 15.39 -8.07 -15.96
CA ASN A 104 16.77 -8.52 -16.14
C ASN A 104 17.27 -9.34 -14.94
N GLU A 105 16.93 -8.92 -13.72
CA GLU A 105 17.24 -9.67 -12.50
C GLU A 105 16.49 -11.00 -12.48
N ALA A 106 15.19 -10.98 -12.81
CA ALA A 106 14.38 -12.21 -12.91
C ALA A 106 14.95 -13.20 -13.94
N MET A 107 15.37 -12.71 -15.11
CA MET A 107 15.99 -13.54 -16.15
C MET A 107 17.31 -14.16 -15.69
N SER A 108 18.12 -13.40 -14.95
CA SER A 108 19.40 -13.88 -14.40
C SER A 108 19.18 -14.94 -13.32
N ALA A 109 18.13 -14.80 -12.50
CA ALA A 109 17.80 -15.74 -11.43
C ALA A 109 17.00 -16.98 -11.90
N LEU A 110 16.35 -16.92 -13.06
CA LEU A 110 15.44 -17.96 -13.55
C LEU A 110 16.08 -19.35 -13.63
N GLY A 111 17.33 -19.43 -14.13
CA GLY A 111 18.03 -20.71 -14.31
C GLY A 111 18.18 -21.46 -12.99
N GLU A 112 18.67 -20.76 -11.95
CA GLU A 112 18.84 -21.32 -10.61
C GLU A 112 17.50 -21.64 -9.94
N ALA A 113 16.49 -20.78 -10.11
CA ALA A 113 15.16 -21.02 -9.56
C ALA A 113 14.52 -22.31 -10.14
N LYS A 114 14.77 -22.61 -11.42
CA LYS A 114 14.34 -23.87 -12.04
C LYS A 114 15.19 -25.06 -11.63
N ALA A 115 16.51 -24.90 -11.56
CA ALA A 115 17.44 -25.96 -11.17
C ALA A 115 17.20 -26.42 -9.72
N SER A 116 16.96 -25.47 -8.82
CA SER A 116 16.62 -25.72 -7.42
C SER A 116 15.18 -26.22 -7.23
N GLY A 117 14.35 -26.31 -8.29
CA GLY A 117 12.97 -26.79 -8.19
C GLY A 117 12.06 -25.87 -7.37
N VAL A 118 12.39 -24.58 -7.29
CA VAL A 118 11.51 -23.53 -6.74
C VAL A 118 10.45 -23.15 -7.78
N LEU A 119 10.85 -23.09 -9.06
CA LEU A 119 9.97 -22.83 -10.19
C LEU A 119 9.89 -24.04 -11.13
N GLY A 120 8.73 -24.22 -11.75
CA GLY A 120 8.47 -25.25 -12.74
C GLY A 120 7.75 -24.72 -13.98
N GLU A 121 7.87 -25.43 -15.10
CA GLU A 121 7.20 -25.08 -16.36
C GLU A 121 5.78 -25.67 -16.41
N LYS A 122 4.81 -24.89 -16.88
CA LYS A 122 3.42 -25.30 -17.07
C LYS A 122 3.12 -25.60 -18.54
N PRO A 123 2.11 -26.45 -18.84
CA PRO A 123 1.73 -26.78 -20.23
C PRO A 123 1.18 -25.59 -21.02
N ASP A 124 0.78 -24.51 -20.35
CA ASP A 124 0.32 -23.26 -20.97
C ASP A 124 1.45 -22.25 -21.24
N GLY A 125 2.71 -22.68 -21.09
CA GLY A 125 3.86 -21.82 -21.40
C GLY A 125 4.22 -20.84 -20.31
N TYR A 126 3.63 -20.92 -19.12
CA TYR A 126 4.01 -20.08 -17.98
C TYR A 126 4.83 -20.84 -16.92
N LEU A 127 5.49 -20.09 -16.06
CA LEU A 127 6.12 -20.61 -14.85
C LEU A 127 5.10 -20.67 -13.71
N GLY A 128 5.21 -21.70 -12.89
CA GLY A 128 4.52 -21.78 -11.60
C GLY A 128 5.49 -21.94 -10.45
N VAL A 129 5.09 -21.44 -9.28
CA VAL A 129 5.82 -21.65 -8.02
C VAL A 129 5.53 -23.07 -7.53
N VAL A 130 6.58 -23.87 -7.42
CA VAL A 130 6.52 -25.26 -6.93
C VAL A 130 6.74 -25.28 -5.42
N ARG A 131 7.67 -24.46 -4.94
CA ARG A 131 7.98 -24.28 -3.52
C ARG A 131 8.17 -22.80 -3.26
N SER A 132 7.58 -22.29 -2.19
CA SER A 132 7.78 -20.90 -1.77
C SER A 132 9.25 -20.64 -1.46
N SER A 133 9.76 -19.49 -1.94
CA SER A 133 11.08 -18.96 -1.62
C SER A 133 11.00 -17.44 -1.66
N GLN A 134 12.04 -16.75 -1.15
CA GLN A 134 12.02 -15.30 -1.01
C GLN A 134 11.66 -14.54 -2.30
N ASN A 135 12.04 -15.07 -3.46
CA ASN A 135 11.92 -14.41 -4.75
C ASN A 135 11.12 -15.23 -5.79
N ALA A 136 10.51 -16.35 -5.39
CA ALA A 136 9.88 -17.27 -6.34
C ALA A 136 8.75 -16.60 -7.12
N GLU A 137 7.85 -15.94 -6.40
CA GLU A 137 6.69 -15.24 -6.95
C GLU A 137 7.12 -14.09 -7.87
N ASP A 138 8.13 -13.32 -7.46
CA ASP A 138 8.62 -12.17 -8.23
C ASP A 138 9.26 -12.60 -9.55
N ILE A 139 10.12 -13.62 -9.52
CA ILE A 139 10.74 -14.18 -10.73
C ILE A 139 9.65 -14.72 -11.66
N ALA A 140 8.72 -15.52 -11.14
CA ALA A 140 7.63 -16.07 -11.94
C ALA A 140 6.76 -14.96 -12.55
N SER A 141 6.40 -13.94 -11.77
CA SER A 141 5.56 -12.83 -12.21
C SER A 141 6.22 -12.03 -13.34
N GLN A 142 7.48 -11.63 -13.17
CA GLN A 142 8.21 -10.83 -14.16
C GLN A 142 8.41 -11.60 -15.47
N ILE A 143 8.81 -12.87 -15.40
CA ILE A 143 8.98 -13.70 -16.60
C ILE A 143 7.64 -13.98 -17.27
N ASN A 144 6.59 -14.29 -16.51
CA ASN A 144 5.27 -14.56 -17.08
C ASN A 144 4.66 -13.30 -17.73
N GLN A 145 4.93 -12.11 -17.20
CA GLN A 145 4.53 -10.85 -17.83
C GLN A 145 5.23 -10.65 -19.18
N ALA A 146 6.54 -10.88 -19.23
CA ALA A 146 7.30 -10.82 -20.48
C ALA A 146 6.80 -11.86 -21.50
N ARG A 147 6.55 -13.11 -21.05
CA ARG A 147 5.98 -14.18 -21.89
C ARG A 147 4.61 -13.79 -22.44
N ARG A 148 3.69 -13.26 -21.62
CA ARG A 148 2.37 -12.77 -22.07
C ARG A 148 2.49 -11.75 -23.20
N ALA A 149 3.31 -10.72 -23.00
CA ALA A 149 3.49 -9.66 -24.00
C ALA A 149 4.02 -10.24 -25.33
N GLU A 150 4.98 -11.15 -25.25
CA GLU A 150 5.55 -11.83 -26.41
C GLU A 150 4.54 -12.74 -27.10
N TYR A 151 3.75 -13.51 -26.36
CA TYR A 151 2.73 -14.39 -26.92
C TYR A 151 1.64 -13.61 -27.65
N HIS A 152 1.19 -12.47 -27.09
CA HIS A 152 0.29 -11.56 -27.78
C HIS A 152 0.88 -11.03 -29.09
N ARG A 153 2.16 -10.64 -29.07
CA ARG A 153 2.88 -10.15 -30.26
C ARG A 153 2.95 -11.24 -31.33
N VAL A 154 3.36 -12.45 -30.97
CA VAL A 154 3.48 -13.60 -31.87
C VAL A 154 2.11 -14.01 -32.44
N ALA A 155 1.08 -14.09 -31.59
CA ALA A 155 -0.28 -14.41 -32.00
C ALA A 155 -0.79 -13.43 -33.07
N LYS A 156 -0.62 -12.12 -32.82
CA LYS A 156 -0.99 -11.06 -33.77
C LYS A 156 -0.22 -11.18 -35.09
N GLN A 157 1.08 -11.44 -35.03
CA GLN A 157 1.92 -11.55 -36.23
C GLN A 157 1.58 -12.76 -37.10
N ASN A 158 1.18 -13.88 -36.49
CA ASN A 158 0.92 -15.14 -37.19
C ASN A 158 -0.58 -15.38 -37.45
N GLY A 159 -1.46 -14.50 -36.98
CA GLY A 159 -2.91 -14.64 -37.17
C GLY A 159 -3.52 -15.84 -36.45
N ILE A 160 -2.92 -16.27 -35.33
CA ILE A 160 -3.40 -17.39 -34.51
C ILE A 160 -3.85 -16.90 -33.13
N SER A 161 -4.53 -17.76 -32.36
CA SER A 161 -4.95 -17.39 -31.01
C SER A 161 -3.76 -17.33 -30.06
N VAL A 162 -3.87 -16.53 -28.99
CA VAL A 162 -2.84 -16.47 -27.93
C VAL A 162 -2.72 -17.84 -27.24
N SER A 163 -3.84 -18.52 -27.03
CA SER A 163 -3.86 -19.87 -26.44
C SER A 163 -3.10 -20.91 -27.28
N ASP A 164 -3.12 -20.80 -28.61
CA ASP A 164 -2.33 -21.69 -29.47
C ASP A 164 -0.83 -21.41 -29.30
N VAL A 165 -0.43 -20.14 -29.19
CA VAL A 165 0.96 -19.75 -28.94
C VAL A 165 1.43 -20.26 -27.57
N GLU A 166 0.61 -20.06 -26.53
CA GLU A 166 0.83 -20.55 -25.17
C GLU A 166 1.04 -22.06 -25.14
N ALA A 167 0.15 -22.84 -25.78
CA ALA A 167 0.26 -24.30 -25.85
C ALA A 167 1.54 -24.76 -26.57
N ILE A 168 1.89 -24.12 -27.69
CA ILE A 168 3.13 -24.40 -28.42
C ILE A 168 4.36 -24.05 -27.57
N ALA A 169 4.33 -22.92 -26.88
CA ALA A 169 5.42 -22.47 -26.02
C ALA A 169 5.59 -23.38 -24.80
N GLY A 170 4.49 -23.79 -24.15
CA GLY A 170 4.49 -24.72 -23.02
C GLY A 170 5.03 -26.09 -23.41
N LYS A 171 4.58 -26.65 -24.53
CA LYS A 171 5.13 -27.90 -25.08
C LYS A 171 6.65 -27.78 -25.28
N LYS A 172 7.12 -26.73 -25.96
CA LYS A 172 8.55 -26.49 -26.19
C LYS A 172 9.32 -26.30 -24.88
N ALA A 173 8.76 -25.59 -23.91
CA ALA A 173 9.39 -25.35 -22.61
C ALA A 173 9.55 -26.65 -21.82
N ILE A 174 8.53 -27.51 -21.81
CA ILE A 174 8.58 -28.83 -21.17
C ILE A 174 9.60 -29.74 -21.86
N GLU A 175 9.59 -29.82 -23.20
CA GLU A 175 10.54 -30.63 -23.97
C GLU A 175 11.99 -30.21 -23.68
N LYS A 176 12.26 -28.90 -23.67
CA LYS A 176 13.58 -28.31 -23.40
C LYS A 176 13.99 -28.32 -21.93
N THR A 177 13.08 -28.62 -21.00
CA THR A 177 13.42 -28.67 -19.59
C THR A 177 14.39 -29.82 -19.33
N PRO A 178 15.58 -29.58 -18.76
CA PRO A 178 16.54 -30.65 -18.46
C PRO A 178 15.97 -31.69 -17.49
N PRO A 179 16.43 -32.96 -17.56
CA PRO A 179 16.11 -33.95 -16.53
C PRO A 179 16.49 -33.44 -15.13
N GLY A 180 15.69 -33.77 -14.13
CA GLY A 180 15.86 -33.32 -12.74
C GLY A 180 15.21 -31.98 -12.42
N GLN A 181 14.67 -31.25 -13.40
CA GLN A 181 13.87 -30.04 -13.18
C GLN A 181 12.36 -30.35 -13.14
N ILE A 182 11.57 -29.37 -12.70
CA ILE A 182 10.14 -29.55 -12.43
C ILE A 182 9.27 -29.06 -13.60
N ILE A 183 8.27 -29.86 -13.95
CA ILE A 183 7.23 -29.53 -14.92
C ILE A 183 5.84 -29.85 -14.33
N GLN A 184 4.78 -29.24 -14.84
CA GLN A 184 3.42 -29.61 -14.51
C GLN A 184 2.86 -30.61 -15.51
N LEU A 185 2.38 -31.74 -15.03
CA LEU A 185 1.70 -32.78 -15.81
C LEU A 185 0.36 -33.13 -15.15
N ASN A 186 -0.73 -33.04 -15.90
CA ASN A 186 -2.09 -33.31 -15.40
C ASN A 186 -2.42 -32.55 -14.10
N GLY A 187 -1.98 -31.29 -14.02
CA GLY A 187 -2.16 -30.43 -12.84
C GLY A 187 -1.17 -30.66 -11.70
N ASN A 188 -0.38 -31.73 -11.73
CA ASN A 188 0.57 -32.08 -10.68
C ASN A 188 2.00 -31.69 -11.05
N TRP A 189 2.77 -31.24 -10.08
CA TRP A 189 4.20 -31.00 -10.24
C TRP A 189 4.97 -32.32 -10.24
N VAL A 190 5.77 -32.55 -11.27
CA VAL A 190 6.59 -33.76 -11.43
C VAL A 190 8.01 -33.39 -11.81
N ARG A 191 8.98 -34.21 -11.39
CA ARG A 191 10.37 -34.11 -11.84
C ARG A 191 10.50 -34.82 -13.18
N LYS A 192 10.98 -34.11 -14.21
CA LYS A 192 11.23 -34.63 -15.56
C LYS A 192 12.49 -35.49 -15.58
#